data_AF-A0AAD1STP4-F1
#
_entry.id   AF-A0AAD1STP4-F1
#
_cell.length_a   1.000
_cell.length_b   1.000
_cell.length_c   1.000
_cell.angle_alpha   90.00
_cell.angle_beta   90.00
_cell.angle_gamma   90.00
#
_symmetry.space_group_name_H-M   'P 1'
#
loop_
_entity.id
_entity.type
_entity.pdbx_description
1 polymer ?
#
loop_
_entity_poly.entity_id
_entity_poly.type
_entity_poly.pdbx_seq_one_letter_code
_entity_poly.pdbx_strand_id
1 'polypeptide(L)'
;MDTRTREKPERTFDLVLKVECPVSENEDPVLLWKFPEDFSDQDILSMVPKFCFPFAIERVTQTQVGQHFTFVLTDIDSKQRFGFCRLTSGGKICLCILSYLPWFEVYYKLLNTLADYLVKEQENDLNDMLKSLYNHPVPDAHTPVSLSLHSYFITPDVTGLPTIPESVCI
;
A
#
# COMPACT_ATOMS: atom_id res chain seq x y z
N MET A 1 -14.97 -15.86 17.88
CA MET A 1 -15.07 -14.73 16.94
C MET A 1 -14.02 -13.74 17.40
N ASP A 2 -12.78 -13.77 16.89
CA ASP A 2 -11.69 -13.07 17.60
C ASP A 2 -10.77 -12.20 16.75
N THR A 3 -10.86 -12.18 15.41
CA THR A 3 -9.99 -11.32 14.60
C THR A 3 -10.74 -10.63 13.46
N ARG A 4 -10.45 -9.34 13.25
CA ARG A 4 -10.91 -8.56 12.08
C ARG A 4 -9.97 -8.70 10.88
N THR A 5 -8.86 -9.39 11.04
CA THR A 5 -7.97 -9.77 9.94
C THR A 5 -8.55 -10.95 9.16
N ARG A 6 -8.30 -11.00 7.85
CA ARG A 6 -8.67 -12.14 7.01
C ARG A 6 -7.59 -13.23 7.16
N GLU A 7 -7.98 -14.41 7.66
CA GLU A 7 -7.03 -15.47 8.02
C GLU A 7 -6.31 -16.09 6.82
N LYS A 8 -6.98 -16.16 5.66
CA LYS A 8 -6.43 -16.71 4.42
C LYS A 8 -6.79 -15.81 3.23
N PRO A 9 -6.05 -14.72 3.00
CA PRO A 9 -6.20 -13.94 1.79
C PRO A 9 -5.68 -14.75 0.59
N GLU A 10 -6.27 -14.52 -0.58
CA GLU A 10 -5.89 -15.24 -1.82
C GLU A 10 -4.57 -14.73 -2.41
N ARG A 11 -4.21 -13.49 -2.08
CA ARG A 11 -3.07 -12.77 -2.66
C ARG A 11 -2.31 -12.02 -1.59
N THR A 12 -1.05 -11.72 -1.92
CA THR A 12 -0.22 -10.84 -1.09
C THR A 12 -0.82 -9.44 -1.06
N PHE A 13 -1.25 -8.88 -2.17
CA PHE A 13 -1.99 -7.61 -2.22
C PHE A 13 -3.02 -7.65 -3.35
N ASP A 14 -4.02 -6.77 -3.26
CA ASP A 14 -5.13 -6.72 -4.21
C ASP A 14 -4.91 -5.66 -5.30
N LEU A 15 -4.34 -4.51 -4.92
CA LEU A 15 -4.23 -3.34 -5.79
C LEU A 15 -3.06 -2.45 -5.39
N VAL A 16 -2.34 -1.91 -6.37
CA VAL A 16 -1.40 -0.80 -6.20
C VAL A 16 -1.87 0.38 -7.03
N LEU A 17 -1.82 1.59 -6.46
CA LEU A 17 -2.23 2.82 -7.14
C LEU A 17 -1.15 3.89 -7.01
N LYS A 18 -1.03 4.70 -8.08
CA LYS A 18 -0.34 5.97 -8.08
C LYS A 18 -1.40 7.06 -8.29
N VAL A 19 -1.59 7.90 -7.29
CA VAL A 19 -2.65 8.90 -7.26
C VAL A 19 -2.03 10.29 -7.15
N GLU A 20 -2.55 11.24 -7.93
CA GLU A 20 -2.21 12.66 -7.85
C GLU A 20 -3.20 13.41 -6.97
N CYS A 21 -2.67 14.28 -6.12
CA CYS A 21 -3.42 15.13 -5.22
C CYS A 21 -4.23 16.13 -6.03
N PRO A 22 -5.53 16.33 -5.75
CA PRO A 22 -6.32 17.31 -6.48
C PRO A 22 -5.88 18.73 -6.18
N VAL A 23 -6.22 19.65 -7.08
CA VAL A 23 -5.80 21.06 -6.99
C VAL A 23 -6.67 21.83 -5.97
N SER A 24 -7.91 21.38 -5.75
CA SER A 24 -8.85 21.98 -4.81
C SER A 24 -9.74 20.92 -4.13
N GLU A 25 -10.42 21.28 -3.05
CA GLU A 25 -11.32 20.35 -2.33
C GLU A 25 -12.56 19.94 -3.14
N ASN A 26 -12.87 20.64 -4.23
CA ASN A 26 -14.00 20.34 -5.12
C ASN A 26 -13.65 19.34 -6.22
N GLU A 27 -12.38 18.96 -6.34
CA GLU A 27 -11.89 18.03 -7.36
C GLU A 27 -11.53 16.68 -6.72
N ASP A 28 -11.80 15.60 -7.45
CA ASP A 28 -11.39 14.26 -7.01
C ASP A 28 -9.90 14.02 -7.35
N PRO A 29 -9.17 13.27 -6.51
CA PRO A 29 -7.78 12.89 -6.81
C PRO A 29 -7.69 12.09 -8.11
N VAL A 30 -6.66 12.34 -8.91
CA VAL A 30 -6.51 11.72 -10.24
C VAL A 30 -5.73 10.42 -10.13
N LEU A 31 -6.32 9.32 -10.60
CA LEU A 31 -5.62 8.04 -10.70
C LEU A 31 -4.69 8.06 -11.93
N LEU A 32 -3.38 8.12 -11.69
CA LEU A 32 -2.38 8.15 -12.77
C LEU A 32 -2.05 6.76 -13.29
N TRP A 33 -1.97 5.78 -12.39
CA TRP A 33 -1.55 4.43 -12.73
C TRP A 33 -2.05 3.43 -11.69
N LYS A 34 -2.32 2.18 -12.12
CA LYS A 34 -2.77 1.09 -11.25
C LYS A 34 -2.18 -0.25 -11.66
N PHE A 35 -2.02 -1.13 -10.68
CA PHE A 35 -1.69 -2.53 -10.90
C PHE A 35 -2.53 -3.46 -10.00
N PRO A 36 -3.14 -4.52 -10.55
CA PRO A 36 -3.08 -4.91 -11.96
C PRO A 36 -3.98 -4.03 -12.85
N GLU A 37 -3.66 -3.95 -14.14
CA GLU A 37 -4.34 -3.07 -15.10
C GLU A 37 -5.80 -3.47 -15.37
N ASP A 38 -6.14 -4.74 -15.15
CA ASP A 38 -7.48 -5.32 -15.32
C ASP A 38 -8.35 -5.24 -14.05
N PHE A 39 -7.84 -4.67 -12.95
CA PHE A 39 -8.63 -4.45 -11.74
C PHE A 39 -9.89 -3.61 -12.05
N SER A 40 -11.08 -4.14 -11.75
CA SER A 40 -12.35 -3.64 -12.29
C SER A 40 -13.35 -3.12 -11.25
N ASP A 41 -13.08 -3.27 -9.96
CA ASP A 41 -13.93 -2.78 -8.87
C ASP A 41 -13.94 -1.24 -8.82
N GLN A 42 -15.00 -0.65 -9.38
CA GLN A 42 -15.14 0.82 -9.50
C GLN A 42 -15.34 1.52 -8.17
N ASP A 43 -15.94 0.84 -7.19
CA ASP A 43 -16.18 1.42 -5.86
C ASP A 43 -14.83 1.63 -5.16
N ILE A 44 -13.93 0.64 -5.23
CA ILE A 44 -12.57 0.75 -4.72
C ILE A 44 -11.77 1.80 -5.50
N LEU A 45 -11.87 1.82 -6.83
CA LEU A 45 -11.16 2.79 -7.67
C LEU A 45 -11.62 4.24 -7.45
N SER A 46 -12.87 4.46 -7.04
CA SER A 46 -13.38 5.79 -6.66
C SER A 46 -13.01 6.16 -5.22
N MET A 47 -13.08 5.19 -4.31
CA MET A 47 -12.90 5.42 -2.87
C MET A 47 -11.44 5.58 -2.48
N VAL A 48 -10.55 4.66 -2.88
CA VAL A 48 -9.15 4.63 -2.42
C VAL A 48 -8.40 5.94 -2.72
N PRO A 49 -8.52 6.56 -3.91
CA PRO A 49 -7.88 7.85 -4.17
C PRO A 49 -8.21 8.93 -3.14
N LYS A 50 -9.45 8.96 -2.61
CA LYS A 50 -9.88 9.92 -1.57
C LYS A 50 -9.19 9.66 -0.24
N PHE A 51 -8.97 8.39 0.10
CA PHE A 51 -8.22 8.00 1.30
C PHE A 51 -6.70 8.20 1.19
N CYS A 52 -6.15 8.33 -0.03
CA CYS A 52 -4.74 8.67 -0.24
C CYS A 52 -4.40 10.12 0.21
N PHE A 53 -5.40 11.00 0.33
CA PHE A 53 -5.21 12.39 0.75
C PHE A 53 -6.22 12.76 1.85
N PRO A 54 -6.12 12.18 3.06
CA PRO A 54 -7.11 12.34 4.13
C PRO A 54 -6.92 13.66 4.91
N PHE A 55 -6.69 14.76 4.20
CA PHE A 55 -6.42 16.08 4.78
C PHE A 55 -6.99 17.21 3.92
N ALA A 56 -7.25 18.35 4.57
CA ALA A 56 -7.70 19.56 3.89
C ALA A 56 -6.57 20.13 3.03
N ILE A 57 -6.70 20.02 1.72
CA ILE A 57 -5.67 20.35 0.71
C ILE A 57 -5.21 21.80 0.85
N GLU A 58 -6.12 22.70 1.19
CA GLU A 58 -5.85 24.14 1.29
C GLU A 58 -5.16 24.56 2.61
N ARG A 59 -5.22 23.71 3.65
CA ARG A 59 -4.85 24.10 5.03
C ARG A 59 -3.55 23.48 5.53
N VAL A 60 -3.02 22.49 4.82
CA VAL A 60 -1.85 21.74 5.27
C VAL A 60 -0.65 22.09 4.40
N THR A 61 0.38 22.67 5.02
CA THR A 61 1.70 22.73 4.40
C THR A 61 2.23 21.30 4.30
N GLN A 62 2.46 20.82 3.09
CA GLN A 62 2.82 19.43 2.78
C GLN A 62 4.09 18.91 3.50
N THR A 63 4.89 19.81 4.09
CA THR A 63 6.04 19.49 4.95
C THR A 63 5.67 18.91 6.33
N GLN A 64 4.40 18.97 6.73
CA GLN A 64 3.91 18.50 8.03
C GLN A 64 3.26 17.10 7.99
N VAL A 65 3.11 16.50 6.80
CA VAL A 65 2.45 15.20 6.66
C VAL A 65 3.50 14.08 6.78
N GLY A 66 3.22 13.07 7.60
CA GLY A 66 4.05 11.86 7.66
C GLY A 66 4.18 11.22 6.28
N GLN A 67 5.39 10.78 5.92
CA GLN A 67 5.63 10.18 4.60
C GLN A 67 4.86 8.87 4.40
N HIS A 68 4.63 8.13 5.48
CA HIS A 68 3.89 6.87 5.47
C HIS A 68 2.68 6.97 6.39
N PHE A 69 1.58 6.39 5.96
CA PHE A 69 0.40 6.16 6.78
C PHE A 69 -0.34 4.93 6.27
N THR A 70 -1.26 4.40 7.06
CA THR A 70 -2.14 3.30 6.64
C THR A 70 -3.57 3.64 6.99
N PHE A 71 -4.47 3.61 6.01
CA PHE A 71 -5.91 3.65 6.25
C PHE A 71 -6.49 2.24 6.24
N VAL A 72 -7.71 2.07 6.74
CA VAL A 72 -8.38 0.78 6.78
C VAL A 72 -9.77 0.89 6.16
N LEU A 73 -10.04 0.07 5.15
CA LEU A 73 -11.39 -0.18 4.65
C LEU A 73 -11.94 -1.41 5.35
N THR A 74 -13.20 -1.33 5.79
CA THR A 74 -13.89 -2.47 6.39
C THR A 74 -14.86 -3.04 5.36
N ASP A 75 -14.73 -4.33 5.05
CA ASP A 75 -15.66 -5.01 4.15
C ASP A 75 -16.96 -5.43 4.86
N ILE A 76 -17.88 -6.03 4.09
CA ILE A 76 -19.18 -6.48 4.57
C ILE A 76 -19.09 -7.54 5.67
N ASP A 77 -18.00 -8.32 5.72
CA ASP A 77 -17.74 -9.34 6.73
C ASP A 77 -17.00 -8.76 7.96
N SER A 78 -16.94 -7.43 8.06
CA SER A 78 -16.21 -6.68 9.09
C SER A 78 -14.70 -6.93 9.09
N LYS A 79 -14.15 -7.42 7.98
CA LYS A 79 -12.71 -7.66 7.81
C LYS A 79 -12.00 -6.41 7.31
N GLN A 80 -10.77 -6.24 7.75
CA GLN A 80 -9.95 -5.07 7.47
C GLN A 80 -9.12 -5.29 6.21
N ARG A 81 -9.23 -4.37 5.25
CA ARG A 81 -8.26 -4.15 4.19
C ARG A 81 -7.43 -2.92 4.53
N PHE A 82 -6.12 -3.08 4.54
CA PHE A 82 -5.16 -2.05 4.85
C PHE A 82 -4.72 -1.37 3.54
N GLY A 83 -4.85 -0.04 3.50
CA GLY A 83 -4.30 0.79 2.45
C GLY A 83 -3.01 1.44 2.93
N PHE A 84 -1.87 0.81 2.61
CA PHE A 84 -0.55 1.31 2.96
C PHE A 84 -0.17 2.42 1.98
N CYS A 85 0.10 3.61 2.50
CA CYS A 85 0.33 4.80 1.70
C CYS A 85 1.74 5.36 1.91
N ARG A 86 2.31 5.87 0.81
CA ARG A 86 3.51 6.70 0.81
C ARG A 86 3.27 7.98 0.03
N LEU A 87 3.33 9.11 0.72
CA LEU A 87 3.28 10.43 0.10
C LEU A 87 4.67 10.82 -0.43
N THR A 88 4.71 11.27 -1.68
CA THR A 88 5.92 11.67 -2.41
C THR A 88 5.73 13.04 -3.06
N SER A 89 6.80 13.60 -3.63
CA SER A 89 6.77 14.91 -4.31
C SER A 89 6.18 16.04 -3.44
N GLY A 90 6.49 16.01 -2.13
CA GLY A 90 5.90 16.92 -1.16
C GLY A 90 4.39 16.75 -1.06
N GLY A 91 3.87 15.53 -0.93
CA GLY A 91 2.43 15.29 -0.73
C GLY A 91 1.55 15.48 -1.97
N LYS A 92 2.13 15.66 -3.16
CA LYS A 92 1.39 15.77 -4.42
C LYS A 92 1.07 14.43 -5.06
N ILE A 93 1.86 13.41 -4.78
CA ILE A 93 1.66 12.06 -5.31
C ILE A 93 1.58 11.10 -4.13
N CYS A 94 0.62 10.18 -4.17
CA CYS A 94 0.52 9.09 -3.22
C CYS A 94 0.67 7.76 -3.95
N LEU A 95 1.55 6.89 -3.43
CA LEU A 95 1.56 5.47 -3.75
C LEU A 95 0.75 4.74 -2.70
N CYS A 96 -0.15 3.85 -3.12
CA CYS A 96 -0.99 3.08 -2.21
C CYS A 96 -0.95 1.60 -2.58
N ILE A 97 -0.75 0.72 -1.58
CA ILE A 97 -0.93 -0.72 -1.70
C ILE A 97 -2.13 -1.11 -0.85
N LEU A 98 -3.11 -1.77 -1.45
CA LEU A 98 -4.27 -2.32 -0.76
C LEU A 98 -4.07 -3.82 -0.52
N SER A 99 -4.11 -4.25 0.73
CA SER A 99 -3.95 -5.66 1.10
C SER A 99 -4.74 -6.03 2.36
N TYR A 100 -5.15 -7.29 2.45
CA TYR A 100 -5.68 -7.88 3.68
C TYR A 100 -4.60 -8.28 4.68
N LEU A 101 -3.33 -8.34 4.26
CA LEU A 101 -2.20 -8.73 5.10
C LEU A 101 -1.68 -7.51 5.88
N PRO A 102 -1.60 -7.58 7.23
CA PRO A 102 -1.14 -6.47 8.06
C PRO A 102 0.40 -6.38 8.09
N TRP A 103 1.07 -6.40 6.94
CA TRP A 103 2.54 -6.42 6.83
C TRP A 103 3.12 -5.00 6.72
N PHE A 104 2.85 -4.15 7.71
CA PHE A 104 3.19 -2.73 7.70
C PHE A 104 4.62 -2.43 7.26
N GLU A 105 5.62 -3.03 7.92
CA GLU A 105 7.02 -2.79 7.59
C GLU A 105 7.41 -3.24 6.18
N VAL A 106 6.88 -4.39 5.74
CA VAL A 106 7.15 -4.95 4.41
C VAL A 106 6.59 -4.00 3.36
N TYR A 107 5.34 -3.57 3.50
CA TYR A 107 4.73 -2.67 2.53
C TYR A 107 5.32 -1.27 2.55
N TYR A 108 5.71 -0.72 3.69
CA TYR A 108 6.41 0.56 3.72
C TYR A 108 7.79 0.49 3.06
N LYS A 109 8.56 -0.59 3.28
CA LYS A 109 9.83 -0.82 2.56
C LYS A 109 9.59 -0.97 1.06
N LEU A 110 8.57 -1.74 0.66
CA LEU A 110 8.20 -1.92 -0.74
C LEU A 110 7.79 -0.59 -1.39
N LEU A 111 6.97 0.24 -0.72
CA LEU A 111 6.58 1.56 -1.20
C LEU A 111 7.76 2.51 -1.39
N ASN A 112 8.78 2.45 -0.52
CA ASN A 112 10.02 3.19 -0.72
C ASN A 112 10.73 2.75 -2.00
N THR A 113 10.89 1.43 -2.20
CA THR A 113 11.50 0.88 -3.41
C THR A 113 10.71 1.24 -4.68
N LEU A 114 9.37 1.15 -4.64
CA LEU A 114 8.50 1.55 -5.75
C LEU A 114 8.68 3.03 -6.09
N ALA A 115 8.76 3.90 -5.09
CA ALA A 115 8.99 5.31 -5.32
C ALA A 115 10.37 5.60 -5.92
N ASP A 116 11.41 4.89 -5.50
CA ASP A 116 12.75 5.03 -6.08
C ASP A 116 12.78 4.60 -7.55
N TYR A 117 12.06 3.53 -7.92
CA TYR A 117 11.91 3.13 -9.32
C TYR A 117 11.17 4.17 -10.15
N LEU A 118 10.14 4.81 -9.60
CA LEU A 118 9.42 5.88 -10.29
C LEU A 118 10.29 7.12 -10.53
N VAL A 119 11.16 7.48 -9.57
CA VAL A 119 12.10 8.60 -9.75
C VAL A 119 13.16 8.28 -10.81
N LYS A 120 13.54 7.01 -10.96
CA LYS A 120 14.49 6.53 -11.97
C LYS A 120 13.85 6.19 -13.32
N GLU A 121 12.55 6.39 -13.47
CA GLU A 121 11.77 6.05 -14.67
C GLU A 121 11.90 4.55 -15.08
N GLN A 122 12.09 3.67 -14.10
CA GLN A 122 12.23 2.21 -14.30
C GLN A 122 10.90 1.48 -14.17
N GLU A 123 9.93 1.82 -15.03
CA GLU A 123 8.58 1.25 -14.96
C GLU A 123 8.54 -0.26 -15.24
N ASN A 124 9.44 -0.78 -16.08
CA ASN A 124 9.50 -2.21 -16.39
C ASN A 124 9.89 -3.03 -15.14
N ASP A 125 10.98 -2.64 -14.47
CA ASP A 125 11.46 -3.31 -13.26
C ASP A 125 10.41 -3.26 -12.13
N LEU A 126 9.72 -2.12 -12.00
CA LEU A 126 8.61 -1.93 -11.07
C LEU A 126 7.46 -2.92 -11.37
N ASN A 127 7.03 -2.99 -12.63
CA ASN A 127 5.94 -3.89 -13.04
C ASN A 127 6.32 -5.37 -12.86
N ASP A 128 7.54 -5.75 -13.18
CA ASP A 128 8.00 -7.13 -13.04
C ASP A 128 8.08 -7.56 -11.56
N MET A 129 8.55 -6.66 -10.69
CA MET A 129 8.53 -6.89 -9.24
C MET A 129 7.10 -7.06 -8.71
N LEU A 130 6.17 -6.19 -9.12
CA LEU A 130 4.77 -6.28 -8.71
C LEU A 130 4.08 -7.53 -9.24
N LYS A 131 4.33 -7.91 -10.50
CA LYS A 131 3.84 -9.18 -11.08
C LYS A 131 4.37 -10.39 -10.33
N SER A 132 5.66 -10.40 -9.98
CA SER A 132 6.26 -11.48 -9.20
C SER A 132 5.55 -11.63 -7.85
N LEU A 133 5.41 -10.53 -7.11
CA LEU A 133 4.78 -10.55 -5.79
C LEU A 133 3.28 -10.86 -5.85
N TYR A 134 2.56 -10.37 -6.86
CA TYR A 134 1.12 -10.57 -7.04
C TYR A 134 0.75 -12.02 -7.40
N ASN A 135 1.63 -12.70 -8.15
CA ASN A 135 1.45 -14.10 -8.53
C ASN A 135 2.07 -15.08 -7.52
N HIS A 136 2.86 -14.58 -6.57
CA HIS A 136 3.41 -15.40 -5.49
C HIS A 136 2.27 -15.83 -4.54
N PRO A 137 2.16 -17.13 -4.18
CA PRO A 137 1.18 -17.56 -3.19
C PRO A 137 1.44 -16.86 -1.86
N VAL A 138 0.42 -16.68 -1.02
CA VAL A 138 0.65 -16.08 0.30
C VAL A 138 1.59 -17.01 1.10
N PRO A 139 2.83 -16.56 1.40
CA PRO A 139 3.82 -17.36 2.09
C PRO A 139 3.48 -17.54 3.57
N ASP A 140 3.95 -18.64 4.15
CA ASP A 140 3.88 -18.87 5.59
C ASP A 140 4.79 -17.89 6.35
N ALA A 141 4.49 -17.65 7.64
CA ALA A 141 5.31 -16.80 8.51
C ALA A 141 6.78 -17.26 8.58
N HIS A 142 7.71 -16.32 8.74
CA HIS A 142 9.16 -16.54 8.79
C HIS A 142 9.79 -17.11 7.50
N THR A 143 9.07 -17.12 6.38
CA THR A 143 9.57 -17.55 5.09
C THR A 143 10.22 -16.37 4.35
N PRO A 144 11.45 -16.53 3.81
CA PRO A 144 12.06 -15.50 2.98
C PRO A 144 11.38 -15.47 1.60
N VAL A 145 10.98 -14.27 1.17
CA VAL A 145 10.43 -14.01 -0.17
C VAL A 145 11.36 -13.09 -0.93
N SER A 146 11.84 -13.54 -2.08
CA SER A 146 12.69 -12.75 -2.96
C SER A 146 11.84 -11.95 -3.96
N LEU A 147 11.99 -10.63 -3.95
CA LEU A 147 11.36 -9.71 -4.88
C LEU A 147 12.25 -9.45 -6.12
N SER A 148 13.57 -9.47 -5.93
CA SER A 148 14.58 -9.33 -6.97
C SER A 148 15.93 -9.91 -6.51
N LEU A 149 16.94 -9.96 -7.38
CA LEU A 149 18.29 -10.48 -7.05
C LEU A 149 18.92 -9.85 -5.79
N HIS A 150 18.53 -8.62 -5.43
CA HIS A 150 19.09 -7.87 -4.30
C HIS A 150 18.03 -7.45 -3.27
N SER A 151 16.79 -7.90 -3.39
CA SER A 151 15.70 -7.50 -2.51
C SER A 151 14.89 -8.71 -2.05
N TYR A 152 14.83 -8.91 -0.74
CA TYR A 152 14.01 -9.93 -0.11
C TYR A 152 13.42 -9.40 1.20
N PHE A 153 12.35 -10.04 1.67
CA PHE A 153 11.82 -9.82 3.01
C PHE A 153 11.51 -11.15 3.68
N ILE A 154 11.43 -11.12 5.01
CA ILE A 154 10.97 -12.26 5.81
C ILE A 154 9.52 -11.97 6.16
N THR A 155 8.64 -12.93 5.90
CA THR A 155 7.21 -12.78 6.19
C THR A 155 7.00 -12.65 7.70
N PRO A 156 6.28 -11.60 8.15
CA PRO A 156 6.11 -11.37 9.58
C PRO A 156 5.16 -12.41 10.17
N ASP A 157 5.43 -12.78 11.42
CA ASP A 157 4.46 -13.53 12.22
C ASP A 157 3.48 -12.56 12.87
N VAL A 158 2.24 -12.59 12.39
CA VAL A 158 1.14 -11.75 12.87
C VAL A 158 0.55 -12.25 14.20
N THR A 159 1.00 -13.40 14.71
CA THR A 159 0.61 -13.94 16.02
C THR A 159 1.57 -13.55 17.13
N GLY A 160 2.78 -13.11 16.77
CA GLY A 160 3.77 -12.58 17.70
C GLY A 160 3.34 -11.26 18.34
N LEU A 161 3.88 -10.98 19.52
CA LEU A 161 3.70 -9.67 20.15
C LEU A 161 4.50 -8.61 19.39
N PRO A 162 3.94 -7.40 19.16
CA PRO A 162 4.69 -6.31 18.54
C PRO A 162 5.87 -5.90 19.44
N THR A 163 7.04 -5.70 18.82
CA THR A 163 8.29 -5.32 19.50
C THR A 163 8.69 -3.90 19.13
N ILE A 164 9.17 -3.12 20.11
CA ILE A 164 9.75 -1.79 19.86
C ILE A 164 11.27 -1.96 19.71
N PRO A 165 11.92 -1.42 18.66
CA PRO A 165 11.42 -0.40 17.71
C PRO A 165 10.91 -0.93 16.37
N GLU A 166 10.81 -2.26 16.21
CA GLU A 166 10.55 -2.91 14.93
C GLU A 166 9.13 -2.60 14.42
N SER A 167 8.12 -2.77 15.28
CA SER A 167 6.71 -2.53 14.95
C SER A 167 6.38 -1.03 14.94
N VAL A 168 6.27 -0.44 13.74
CA VAL A 168 6.00 0.99 13.53
C VAL A 168 4.52 1.38 13.73
N CYS A 169 3.60 0.41 13.76
CA CYS A 169 2.17 0.63 14.04
C CYS A 169 1.61 -0.52 14.90
N ILE A 170 0.86 -0.17 15.94
CA ILE A 170 0.04 -1.08 16.78
C ILE A 170 -1.42 -0.73 16.53
#